data_AF-A0A495Y2J0-F1
#
_entry.id   AF-A0A495Y2J0-F1
#
_cell.length_a   1.000
_cell.length_b   1.000
_cell.length_c   1.000
_cell.angle_alpha   90.00
_cell.angle_beta   90.00
_cell.angle_gamma   90.00
#
_symmetry.space_group_name_H-M   'P 1'
#
loop_
_entity.id
_entity.type
_entity.pdbx_description
1 polymer ?
#
loop_
_entity_poly.entity_id
_entity_poly.type
_entity_poly.pdbx_seq_one_letter_code
_entity_poly.pdbx_strand_id
1 'polypeptide(L)'
;MADGADRVTGPVPPSEVWPAVVEADARFREAVLRIPRGELQATLGWALGDFASRPTALRILGSADPSLTVSVLPALEPFLLVSHSALVECRALVLRLPPAERTACFDRLTARVIADTGSDDEAYRRLAELLRSAGASGALAVLLAAASTSDEAVLREVADDFA
;
A
#
# COMPACT_ATOMS: atom_id res chain seq x y z
N MET A 1 54.60 13.62 -17.04
CA MET A 1 53.23 13.13 -17.25
C MET A 1 52.87 12.36 -16.00
N ALA A 2 52.05 12.95 -15.14
CA ALA A 2 51.72 12.41 -13.83
C ALA A 2 50.60 11.37 -13.97
N ASP A 3 50.87 10.24 -13.34
CA ASP A 3 50.09 9.02 -13.23
C ASP A 3 48.71 9.29 -12.61
N GLY A 4 47.66 9.05 -13.38
CA GLY A 4 46.27 9.16 -12.96
C GLY A 4 45.85 7.89 -12.23
N ALA A 5 46.27 7.77 -10.96
CA ALA A 5 45.83 6.67 -10.10
C ALA A 5 44.35 6.86 -9.74
N ASP A 6 43.51 6.19 -10.51
CA ASP A 6 42.09 5.98 -10.26
C ASP A 6 41.94 5.26 -8.92
N ARG A 7 41.56 6.00 -7.87
CA ARG A 7 41.33 5.42 -6.54
C ARG A 7 40.02 4.66 -6.58
N VAL A 8 40.09 3.36 -6.79
CA VAL A 8 39.01 2.42 -6.48
C VAL A 8 38.73 2.52 -4.97
N THR A 9 37.75 3.33 -4.58
CA THR A 9 37.27 3.39 -3.21
C THR A 9 36.56 2.08 -2.91
N GLY A 10 37.20 1.22 -2.11
CA GLY A 10 36.60 0.02 -1.56
C GLY A 10 35.32 0.34 -0.75
N PRO A 11 34.54 -0.69 -0.39
CA PRO A 11 33.28 -0.49 0.32
C PRO A 11 33.52 0.29 1.61
N VAL A 12 32.74 1.37 1.79
CA VAL A 12 32.77 2.19 3.00
C VAL A 12 32.25 1.31 4.15
N PRO A 13 33.01 1.15 5.25
CA PRO A 13 32.55 0.37 6.40
C PRO A 13 31.28 1.00 6.99
N PRO A 14 30.33 0.20 7.48
CA PRO A 14 29.09 0.73 8.05
C PRO A 14 29.41 1.62 9.26
N SER A 15 28.59 2.66 9.43
CA SER A 15 28.63 3.56 10.61
C SER A 15 28.68 2.75 11.92
N GLU A 16 29.36 3.28 12.93
CA GLU A 16 29.39 2.73 14.29
C GLU A 16 27.97 2.57 14.91
N VAL A 17 26.97 3.27 14.37
CA VAL A 17 25.56 3.19 14.80
C VAL A 17 24.84 1.97 14.20
N TRP A 18 25.34 1.40 13.10
CA TRP A 18 24.68 0.31 12.39
C TRP A 18 24.42 -0.95 13.25
N PRO A 19 25.36 -1.40 14.11
CA PRO A 19 25.09 -2.51 15.03
C PRO A 19 23.88 -2.27 15.95
N ALA A 20 23.70 -1.04 16.44
CA ALA A 20 22.56 -0.69 17.30
C ALA A 20 21.22 -0.75 16.53
N VAL A 21 21.22 -0.37 15.25
CA VAL A 21 20.04 -0.51 14.37
C VAL A 21 19.67 -1.98 14.19
N VAL A 22 20.65 -2.86 13.97
CA VAL A 22 20.44 -4.30 13.83
C VAL A 22 19.88 -4.89 15.13
N GLU A 23 20.40 -4.48 16.29
CA GLU A 23 19.90 -4.92 17.59
C GLU A 23 18.44 -4.48 17.84
N ALA A 24 18.10 -3.23 17.48
CA ALA A 24 16.74 -2.73 17.59
C ALA A 24 15.76 -3.49 16.68
N ASP A 25 16.17 -3.83 15.46
CA ASP A 25 15.36 -4.65 14.54
C ASP A 25 15.18 -6.08 15.08
N ALA A 26 16.21 -6.67 15.69
CA ALA A 26 16.10 -7.98 16.34
C ALA A 26 15.08 -7.97 17.50
N ARG A 27 15.15 -6.96 18.39
CA ARG A 27 14.17 -6.77 19.48
C ARG A 27 12.75 -6.58 18.95
N PHE A 28 12.59 -5.82 17.87
CA PHE A 28 11.30 -5.64 17.22
C PHE A 28 10.74 -6.98 16.72
N ARG A 29 11.53 -7.77 15.99
CA ARG A 29 11.11 -9.09 15.48
C ARG A 29 10.74 -10.04 16.61
N GLU A 30 11.52 -10.05 17.69
CA GLU A 30 11.23 -10.85 18.89
C GLU A 30 9.90 -10.44 19.54
N ALA A 31 9.63 -9.13 19.66
CA ALA A 31 8.36 -8.64 20.19
C ALA A 31 7.16 -9.04 19.32
N VAL A 32 7.29 -8.97 17.99
CA VAL A 32 6.24 -9.40 17.05
C VAL A 32 5.96 -10.90 17.20
N LEU A 33 6.98 -11.73 17.35
CA LEU A 33 6.83 -13.19 17.52
C LEU A 33 6.17 -13.57 18.85
N ARG A 34 6.17 -12.68 19.86
CA ARG A 34 5.48 -12.88 21.13
C ARG A 34 3.99 -12.57 21.07
N ILE A 35 3.50 -11.92 20.01
CA ILE A 35 2.07 -11.67 19.84
C ILE A 35 1.37 -13.03 19.62
N PRO A 36 0.37 -13.40 20.45
CA PRO A 36 -0.36 -14.64 20.26
C PRO A 36 -0.99 -14.69 18.85
N ARG A 37 -0.83 -15.81 18.15
CA ARG A 37 -1.36 -15.96 16.78
C ARG A 37 -2.86 -15.70 16.69
N GLY A 38 -3.62 -16.11 17.72
CA GLY A 38 -5.07 -15.88 17.79
C GLY A 38 -5.46 -14.40 17.96
N GLU A 39 -4.53 -13.55 18.39
CA GLU A 39 -4.75 -12.12 18.64
C GLU A 39 -4.14 -11.22 17.56
N LEU A 40 -3.25 -11.76 16.73
CA LEU A 40 -2.46 -10.98 15.78
C LEU A 40 -3.34 -10.22 14.78
N GLN A 41 -4.36 -10.87 14.22
CA GLN A 41 -5.27 -10.23 13.26
C GLN A 41 -6.04 -9.06 13.89
N ALA A 42 -6.61 -9.28 15.08
CA ALA A 42 -7.38 -8.25 15.79
C ALA A 42 -6.46 -7.08 16.20
N THR A 43 -5.26 -7.38 16.70
CA THR A 43 -4.25 -6.39 17.05
C THR A 43 -3.85 -5.53 15.85
N LEU A 44 -3.58 -6.15 14.69
CA LEU A 44 -3.23 -5.43 13.47
C LEU A 44 -4.41 -4.61 12.92
N GLY A 45 -5.62 -5.16 12.95
CA GLY A 45 -6.83 -4.43 12.56
C GLY A 45 -7.03 -3.16 13.40
N TRP A 46 -6.88 -3.26 14.72
CA TRP A 46 -6.91 -2.11 15.62
C TRP A 46 -5.77 -1.12 15.32
N ALA A 47 -4.54 -1.63 15.19
CA ALA A 47 -3.34 -0.80 15.00
C ALA A 47 -3.33 -0.04 13.67
N LEU A 48 -3.96 -0.58 12.61
CA LEU A 48 -4.16 0.14 11.35
C LEU A 48 -5.09 1.35 11.53
N GLY A 49 -6.10 1.25 12.41
CA GLY A 49 -6.99 2.35 12.76
C GLY A 49 -6.31 3.46 13.56
N ASP A 50 -5.36 3.11 14.42
CA ASP A 50 -4.62 4.05 15.26
C ASP A 50 -3.47 4.75 14.53
N PHE A 51 -3.42 6.08 14.56
CA PHE A 51 -2.41 6.86 13.83
C PHE A 51 -0.98 6.58 14.30
N ALA A 52 -0.77 6.42 15.61
CA ALA A 52 0.55 6.19 16.18
C ALA A 52 1.06 4.77 15.91
N SER A 53 0.16 3.78 15.90
CA SER A 53 0.50 2.36 15.74
C SER A 53 0.54 1.90 14.28
N ARG A 54 -0.12 2.62 13.36
CA ARG A 54 -0.22 2.25 11.94
C ARG A 54 1.11 1.98 11.25
N PRO A 55 2.17 2.82 11.39
CA PRO A 55 3.46 2.53 10.76
C PRO A 55 4.05 1.18 11.20
N THR A 56 3.87 0.82 12.47
CA THR A 56 4.29 -0.47 13.02
C THR A 56 3.48 -1.61 12.42
N ALA A 57 2.15 -1.47 12.34
CA ALA A 57 1.29 -2.47 11.71
C ALA A 57 1.67 -2.73 10.25
N LEU A 58 1.92 -1.66 9.48
CA LEU A 58 2.35 -1.76 8.08
C LEU A 58 3.73 -2.42 7.95
N ARG A 59 4.69 -2.15 8.86
CA ARG A 59 5.98 -2.84 8.89
C ARG A 59 5.84 -4.34 9.15
N ILE A 60 4.95 -4.71 10.08
CA ILE A 60 4.65 -6.13 10.37
C ILE A 60 4.08 -6.80 9.12
N LEU A 61 3.04 -6.22 8.52
CA LEU A 61 2.43 -6.73 7.29
C LEU A 61 3.42 -6.82 6.12
N GLY A 62 4.30 -5.83 5.99
CA GLY A 62 5.32 -5.78 4.95
C GLY A 62 6.35 -6.90 5.08
N SER A 63 6.50 -7.49 6.27
CA SER A 63 7.43 -8.59 6.52
C SER A 63 6.74 -9.96 6.63
N ALA A 64 5.41 -9.98 6.69
CA ALA A 64 4.61 -11.18 6.88
C ALA A 64 4.21 -11.84 5.55
N ASP A 65 3.65 -13.05 5.66
CA ASP A 65 2.99 -13.73 4.55
C ASP A 65 1.76 -12.92 4.07
N PRO A 66 1.51 -12.81 2.75
CA PRO A 66 0.38 -12.05 2.22
C PRO A 66 -0.99 -12.48 2.77
N SER A 67 -1.16 -13.72 3.22
CA SER A 67 -2.40 -14.18 3.87
C SER A 67 -2.77 -13.36 5.11
N LEU A 68 -1.78 -12.81 5.82
CA LEU A 68 -2.04 -11.91 6.94
C LEU A 68 -2.58 -10.56 6.46
N THR A 69 -2.12 -10.06 5.31
CA THR A 69 -2.70 -8.87 4.67
C THR A 69 -4.14 -9.13 4.23
N VAL A 70 -4.44 -10.31 3.69
CA VAL A 70 -5.81 -10.71 3.32
C VAL A 70 -6.75 -10.61 4.54
N SER A 71 -6.32 -11.11 5.70
CA SER A 71 -7.18 -11.17 6.90
C SER A 71 -7.48 -9.80 7.52
N VAL A 72 -6.66 -8.78 7.26
CA VAL A 72 -6.87 -7.40 7.73
C VAL A 72 -7.25 -6.43 6.61
N LEU A 73 -7.49 -6.94 5.40
CA LEU A 73 -7.78 -6.12 4.22
C LEU A 73 -8.93 -5.12 4.42
N PRO A 74 -10.05 -5.46 5.10
CA PRO A 74 -11.12 -4.48 5.36
C PRO A 74 -10.65 -3.25 6.14
N ALA A 75 -9.69 -3.41 7.06
CA ALA A 75 -9.10 -2.30 7.80
C ALA A 75 -8.08 -1.51 6.97
N LEU A 76 -7.47 -2.14 5.96
CA LEU A 76 -6.49 -1.51 5.07
C LEU A 76 -7.15 -0.68 3.96
N GLU A 77 -8.31 -1.10 3.47
CA GLU A 77 -8.97 -0.48 2.31
C GLU A 77 -9.21 1.03 2.37
N PRO A 78 -9.63 1.64 3.49
CA PRO A 78 -9.84 3.08 3.57
C PRO A 78 -8.57 3.89 3.24
N PHE A 79 -7.40 3.29 3.40
CA PHE A 79 -6.10 3.91 3.23
C PHE A 79 -5.57 3.88 1.80
N LEU A 80 -6.23 3.15 0.89
CA LEU A 80 -5.78 2.99 -0.49
C LEU A 80 -6.14 4.19 -1.39
N LEU A 81 -7.06 5.03 -0.92
CA LEU A 81 -7.66 6.13 -1.68
C LEU A 81 -7.45 7.50 -1.03
N VAL A 82 -6.90 7.54 0.19
CA VAL A 82 -6.66 8.79 0.93
C VAL A 82 -5.20 9.20 0.77
N SER A 83 -4.95 10.49 0.51
CA SER A 83 -3.59 11.04 0.57
C SER A 83 -3.11 11.03 2.01
N HIS A 84 -2.21 10.10 2.30
CA HIS A 84 -1.54 10.00 3.58
C HIS A 84 -0.12 9.45 3.39
N SER A 85 0.72 9.64 4.41
CA SER A 85 2.11 9.19 4.40
C SER A 85 2.30 7.70 4.14
N ALA A 86 1.30 6.87 4.41
CA ALA A 86 1.35 5.41 4.27
C ALA A 86 0.83 4.87 2.92
N LEU A 87 0.52 5.73 1.94
CA LEU A 87 -0.29 5.32 0.77
C LEU A 87 0.47 4.31 -0.08
N VAL A 88 1.77 4.55 -0.23
CA VAL A 88 2.68 3.71 -0.99
C VAL A 88 2.78 2.33 -0.34
N GLU A 89 2.93 2.28 0.99
CA GLU A 89 3.02 1.04 1.77
C GLU A 89 1.72 0.23 1.67
N CYS A 90 0.56 0.88 1.84
CA CYS A 90 -0.75 0.23 1.71
C CYS A 90 -0.93 -0.37 0.30
N ARG A 91 -0.60 0.38 -0.75
CA ARG A 91 -0.65 -0.13 -2.13
C ARG A 91 0.32 -1.29 -2.35
N ALA A 92 1.55 -1.20 -1.84
CA ALA A 92 2.53 -2.28 -1.94
C ALA A 92 2.04 -3.58 -1.28
N LEU A 93 1.35 -3.49 -0.14
CA LEU A 93 0.73 -4.64 0.52
C LEU A 93 -0.36 -5.28 -0.35
N VAL A 94 -1.25 -4.48 -0.94
CA VAL A 94 -2.32 -4.99 -1.82
C VAL A 94 -1.76 -5.61 -3.10
N LEU A 95 -0.70 -5.05 -3.67
CA LEU A 95 -0.07 -5.58 -4.87
C LEU A 95 0.58 -6.95 -4.66
N ARG A 96 0.96 -7.28 -3.42
CA ARG A 96 1.53 -8.58 -3.04
C ARG A 96 0.49 -9.68 -2.78
N LEU A 97 -0.80 -9.33 -2.73
CA LEU A 97 -1.85 -10.31 -2.50
C LEU A 97 -1.86 -11.37 -3.61
N PRO A 98 -2.32 -12.59 -3.31
CA PRO A 98 -2.51 -13.57 -4.37
C PRO A 98 -3.56 -13.05 -5.38
N PRO A 99 -3.47 -13.47 -6.67
CA PRO A 99 -4.20 -12.79 -7.75
C PRO A 99 -5.72 -12.75 -7.56
N ALA A 100 -6.32 -13.79 -6.97
CA ALA A 100 -7.77 -13.87 -6.77
C ALA A 100 -8.24 -12.85 -5.73
N GLU A 101 -7.54 -12.76 -4.60
CA GLU A 101 -7.82 -11.83 -3.50
C GLU A 101 -7.55 -10.39 -3.92
N ARG A 102 -6.49 -10.17 -4.71
CA ARG A 102 -6.19 -8.86 -5.28
C ARG A 102 -7.28 -8.38 -6.23
N THR A 103 -7.74 -9.26 -7.12
CA THR A 103 -8.83 -8.95 -8.05
C THR A 103 -10.12 -8.64 -7.29
N ALA A 104 -10.50 -9.49 -6.34
CA ALA A 104 -11.67 -9.27 -5.50
C ALA A 104 -11.60 -7.97 -4.67
N CYS A 105 -10.40 -7.58 -4.23
CA CYS A 105 -10.16 -6.29 -3.57
C CYS A 105 -10.44 -5.12 -4.51
N PHE A 106 -9.86 -5.15 -5.71
CA PHE A 106 -10.03 -4.08 -6.70
C PHE A 106 -11.47 -3.96 -7.19
N ASP A 107 -12.16 -5.07 -7.42
CA ASP A 107 -13.57 -5.05 -7.81
C ASP A 107 -14.44 -4.43 -6.72
N ARG A 108 -14.22 -4.82 -5.45
CA ARG A 108 -14.95 -4.25 -4.30
C ARG A 108 -14.66 -2.76 -4.11
N LEU A 109 -13.39 -2.34 -4.22
CA LEU A 109 -13.00 -0.94 -4.12
C LEU A 109 -13.62 -0.10 -5.23
N THR A 110 -13.61 -0.62 -6.46
CA THR A 110 -14.20 0.04 -7.63
C THR A 110 -15.71 0.20 -7.45
N ALA A 111 -16.41 -0.86 -7.06
CA ALA A 111 -17.84 -0.79 -6.79
C ALA A 111 -18.16 0.22 -5.68
N ARG A 112 -17.32 0.30 -4.63
CA ARG A 112 -17.50 1.25 -3.53
C ARG A 112 -17.33 2.70 -3.97
N VAL A 113 -16.27 3.01 -4.72
CA VAL A 113 -16.01 4.38 -5.23
C VAL A 113 -17.12 4.84 -6.18
N ILE A 114 -17.63 3.94 -7.03
CA ILE A 114 -18.73 4.26 -7.94
C ILE A 114 -20.04 4.51 -7.17
N ALA A 115 -20.31 3.72 -6.13
CA ALA A 115 -21.54 3.82 -5.36
C ALA A 115 -21.56 4.99 -4.36
N ASP A 116 -20.39 5.51 -3.98
CA ASP A 116 -20.26 6.59 -3.00
C ASP A 116 -20.44 7.95 -3.67
N THR A 117 -21.61 8.56 -3.48
CA THR A 117 -21.94 9.89 -3.99
C THR A 117 -21.11 11.02 -3.35
N GLY A 118 -20.34 10.73 -2.30
CA GLY A 118 -19.39 11.66 -1.69
C GLY A 118 -17.95 11.48 -2.18
N SER A 119 -17.67 10.50 -3.05
CA SER A 119 -16.34 10.32 -3.61
C SER A 119 -16.01 11.43 -4.60
N ASP A 120 -14.88 12.10 -4.40
CA ASP A 120 -14.38 13.16 -5.26
C ASP A 120 -13.58 12.62 -6.45
N ASP A 121 -13.20 13.52 -7.36
CA ASP A 121 -12.34 13.21 -8.52
C ASP A 121 -11.01 12.62 -8.11
N GLU A 122 -10.51 13.01 -6.96
CA GLU A 122 -9.25 12.55 -6.42
C GLU A 122 -9.32 11.08 -5.97
N ALA A 123 -10.44 10.61 -5.41
CA ALA A 123 -10.67 9.20 -5.13
C ALA A 123 -10.69 8.37 -6.42
N TYR A 124 -11.37 8.86 -7.47
CA TYR A 124 -11.39 8.24 -8.79
C TYR A 124 -9.99 8.17 -9.39
N ARG A 125 -9.24 9.29 -9.42
CA ARG A 125 -7.88 9.38 -9.97
C ARG A 125 -6.93 8.44 -9.23
N ARG A 126 -6.93 8.45 -7.90
CA ARG A 126 -6.08 7.56 -7.10
C ARG A 126 -6.41 6.09 -7.33
N LEU A 127 -7.69 5.73 -7.45
CA LEU A 127 -8.06 4.36 -7.77
C LEU A 127 -7.60 4.00 -9.19
N ALA A 128 -7.80 4.88 -10.18
CA ALA A 128 -7.35 4.66 -11.55
C ALA A 128 -5.83 4.43 -11.64
N GLU A 129 -5.04 5.24 -10.92
CA GLU A 129 -3.59 5.04 -10.79
C GLU A 129 -3.23 3.68 -10.21
N LEU A 130 -3.88 3.29 -9.12
CA LEU A 130 -3.65 2.01 -8.46
C LEU A 130 -3.97 0.86 -9.43
N LEU A 131 -5.15 0.87 -10.03
CA LEU A 131 -5.60 -0.17 -10.96
C LEU A 131 -4.67 -0.27 -12.19
N ARG A 132 -4.26 0.87 -12.77
CA ARG A 132 -3.29 0.93 -13.86
C ARG A 132 -1.94 0.34 -13.45
N SER A 133 -1.40 0.75 -12.29
CA SER A 133 -0.12 0.25 -11.78
C SER A 133 -0.15 -1.26 -11.50
N ALA A 134 -1.32 -1.79 -11.14
CA ALA A 134 -1.54 -3.19 -10.86
C ALA A 134 -1.84 -4.05 -12.10
N GLY A 135 -2.01 -3.44 -13.28
CA GLY A 135 -2.48 -4.13 -14.49
C GLY A 135 -3.92 -4.64 -14.39
N ALA A 136 -4.75 -4.05 -13.52
CA ALA A 136 -6.13 -4.46 -13.29
C ALA A 136 -7.09 -3.85 -14.33
N SER A 137 -6.87 -4.17 -15.62
CA SER A 137 -7.55 -3.53 -16.75
C SER A 137 -9.08 -3.67 -16.70
N GLY A 138 -9.61 -4.78 -16.19
CA GLY A 138 -11.05 -4.99 -16.05
C GLY A 138 -11.71 -3.99 -15.10
N ALA A 139 -11.20 -3.91 -13.86
CA ALA A 139 -11.68 -2.94 -12.87
C ALA A 139 -11.45 -1.49 -13.31
N LEU A 140 -10.31 -1.20 -13.97
CA LEU A 140 -10.04 0.12 -14.52
C LEU A 140 -11.09 0.51 -15.56
N ALA A 141 -11.40 -0.38 -16.51
CA ALA A 141 -12.42 -0.11 -17.53
C ALA A 141 -13.79 0.16 -16.92
N VAL A 142 -14.18 -0.56 -15.86
CA VAL A 142 -15.43 -0.33 -15.12
C VAL A 142 -15.44 1.06 -14.47
N LEU A 143 -14.33 1.46 -13.84
CA LEU A 143 -14.19 2.77 -13.21
C LEU A 143 -14.30 3.91 -14.25
N LEU A 144 -13.58 3.80 -15.37
CA LEU A 144 -13.57 4.83 -16.41
C LEU A 144 -14.91 4.93 -17.12
N ALA A 145 -15.61 3.81 -17.34
CA ALA A 145 -16.96 3.82 -17.88
C ALA A 145 -17.92 4.61 -16.97
N ALA A 146 -17.89 4.35 -15.66
CA ALA A 146 -18.71 5.09 -14.69
C ALA A 146 -18.36 6.59 -14.67
N ALA A 147 -17.07 6.91 -14.64
CA ALA A 147 -16.57 8.29 -14.65
C ALA A 147 -16.99 9.05 -15.92
N SER A 148 -16.92 8.42 -17.10
CA SER A 148 -17.30 9.01 -18.39
C SER A 148 -18.79 9.36 -18.49
N THR A 149 -19.64 8.62 -17.76
CA THR A 149 -21.09 8.84 -17.71
C THR A 149 -21.53 9.76 -16.58
N SER A 150 -20.59 10.29 -15.79
CA SER A 150 -20.90 11.19 -14.68
C SER A 150 -21.37 12.55 -15.16
N ASP A 151 -22.33 13.14 -14.45
CA ASP A 151 -22.76 14.52 -14.64
C ASP A 151 -21.67 15.52 -14.22
N GLU A 152 -20.72 15.10 -13.40
CA GLU A 152 -19.60 15.92 -12.93
C GLU A 152 -18.48 15.98 -13.97
N ALA A 153 -18.16 17.19 -14.43
CA ALA A 153 -17.11 17.41 -15.45
C ALA A 153 -15.74 16.90 -14.99
N VAL A 154 -15.38 17.09 -13.71
CA VAL A 154 -14.10 16.65 -13.15
C VAL A 154 -13.93 15.13 -13.17
N LEU A 155 -15.02 14.37 -13.00
CA LEU A 155 -14.98 12.91 -13.09
C LEU A 155 -14.80 12.46 -14.54
N ARG A 156 -15.44 13.14 -15.50
CA ARG A 156 -15.23 12.88 -16.93
C ARG A 156 -13.79 13.15 -17.35
N GLU A 157 -13.14 14.19 -16.82
CA GLU A 157 -11.71 14.45 -17.05
C GLU A 157 -10.82 13.29 -16.58
N VAL A 158 -11.14 12.65 -15.44
CA VAL A 158 -10.42 11.44 -15.00
C VAL A 158 -10.58 10.29 -15.99
N ALA A 159 -11.76 10.15 -16.62
CA ALA A 159 -11.94 9.14 -17.66
C ALA A 159 -11.00 9.39 -18.85
N ASP A 160 -10.90 10.65 -19.30
CA ASP A 160 -10.05 11.05 -20.42
C ASP A 160 -8.55 10.91 -20.11
N ASP A 161 -8.12 11.24 -18.88
CA ASP A 161 -6.73 11.14 -18.43
C ASP A 161 -6.17 9.69 -18.42
N PHE A 162 -7.06 8.70 -18.30
CA PHE A 162 -6.70 7.30 -18.09
C PHE A 162 -7.23 6.34 -19.19
N ALA A 163 -7.89 6.86 -20.22
CA ALA A 163 -8.38 6.12 -21.38
C ALA A 163 -7.27 5.46 -22.22
#